data_AF-A0A0B2ADN5-F1
#
_entry.id   AF-A0A0B2ADN5-F1
#
_cell.length_a   1.000
_cell.length_b   1.000
_cell.length_c   1.000
_cell.angle_alpha   90.00
_cell.angle_beta   90.00
_cell.angle_gamma   90.00
#
_symmetry.space_group_name_H-M   'P 1'
#
loop_
_entity.id
_entity.type
_entity.pdbx_description
1 polymer ?
#
loop_
_entity_poly.entity_id
_entity_poly.type
_entity_poly.pdbx_seq_one_letter_code
_entity_poly.pdbx_strand_id
1 'polypeptide(L)'
;MFADGRLIGLDDVLSSIRTSERIEWRIRSLDATPEAGTDIDLLDLERRVSEAGAPGYRMTADDLRNLARLLYQVIDCDIAGYSRDTTGDLEDEPIVTLEAFDSTDWNIRYAPDRVTLSLDI
;
A
#
# COMPACT_ATOMS: atom_id res chain seq x y z
N MET A 1 11.92 7.16 6.01
CA MET A 1 12.32 8.26 5.12
C MET A 1 11.89 9.56 5.77
N PHE A 2 12.74 10.57 5.90
CA PHE A 2 12.33 11.88 6.43
C PHE A 2 12.26 12.92 5.31
N ALA A 3 11.18 13.69 5.28
CA ALA A 3 11.07 14.90 4.47
C ALA A 3 10.66 16.07 5.38
N ASP A 4 11.33 17.21 5.25
CA ASP A 4 11.07 18.40 6.07
C ASP A 4 11.06 18.15 7.59
N GLY A 5 11.93 17.25 8.06
CA GLY A 5 12.05 16.90 9.48
C GLY A 5 10.94 15.98 10.02
N ARG A 6 10.07 15.47 9.14
CA ARG A 6 8.99 14.53 9.49
C ARG A 6 9.19 13.18 8.80
N LEU A 7 8.88 12.11 9.51
CA LEU A 7 8.83 10.77 8.92
C LEU A 7 7.69 10.71 7.89
N ILE A 8 8.01 10.22 6.69
CA ILE A 8 7.03 9.92 5.64
C ILE A 8 6.50 8.52 5.87
N GLY A 9 5.24 8.45 6.31
CA GLY A 9 4.54 7.22 6.61
C GLY A 9 3.75 6.67 5.42
N LEU A 10 3.16 5.49 5.59
CA LEU A 10 2.30 4.88 4.58
C LEU A 10 1.11 5.78 4.23
N ASP A 11 0.57 6.56 5.19
CA ASP A 11 -0.57 7.44 4.94
C ASP A 11 -0.23 8.58 3.97
N ASP A 12 1.00 9.11 4.04
CA ASP A 12 1.51 10.11 3.09
C ASP A 12 1.60 9.54 1.68
N VAL A 13 2.13 8.33 1.57
CA VAL A 13 2.29 7.60 0.31
C VAL A 13 0.92 7.30 -0.31
N LEU A 14 0.00 6.73 0.46
CA LEU A 14 -1.37 6.47 -0.01
C LEU A 14 -2.07 7.76 -0.43
N SER A 15 -1.80 8.86 0.28
CA SER A 15 -2.35 10.18 -0.02
C SER A 15 -1.73 10.85 -1.25
N SER A 16 -0.60 10.36 -1.78
CA SER A 16 -0.04 10.84 -3.05
C SER A 16 -0.62 10.10 -4.25
N ILE A 17 -1.28 8.97 -4.04
CA ILE A 17 -1.86 8.15 -5.11
C ILE A 17 -3.11 8.83 -5.66
N ARG A 18 -3.11 9.10 -6.96
CA ARG A 18 -4.24 9.68 -7.70
C ARG A 18 -4.63 8.70 -8.79
N THR A 19 -5.72 7.96 -8.56
CA THR A 19 -6.31 7.06 -9.55
C THR A 19 -7.81 7.30 -9.64
N SER A 20 -8.37 7.20 -10.85
CA SER A 20 -9.81 7.18 -11.09
C SER A 20 -10.41 5.79 -10.90
N GLU A 21 -9.57 4.75 -10.80
CA GLU A 21 -10.01 3.36 -10.74
C GLU A 21 -10.26 2.89 -9.30
N ARG A 22 -11.19 1.94 -9.16
CA ARG A 22 -11.42 1.26 -7.89
C ARG A 22 -10.31 0.23 -7.66
N ILE A 23 -9.38 0.56 -6.78
CA ILE A 23 -8.24 -0.31 -6.44
C ILE A 23 -8.63 -1.33 -5.36
N GLU A 24 -8.26 -2.58 -5.60
CA GLU A 24 -8.13 -3.59 -4.56
C GLU A 24 -6.68 -3.74 -4.13
N TRP A 25 -6.43 -3.63 -2.82
CA TRP A 25 -5.08 -3.65 -2.27
C TRP A 25 -4.69 -5.05 -1.78
N ARG A 26 -3.44 -5.41 -2.04
CA ARG A 26 -2.79 -6.65 -1.63
C ARG A 26 -1.49 -6.31 -0.92
N ILE A 27 -1.38 -6.67 0.35
CA ILE A 27 -0.13 -6.62 1.08
C ILE A 27 0.58 -7.94 0.87
N ARG A 28 1.76 -7.91 0.26
CA ARG A 28 2.58 -9.10 -0.05
C ARG A 28 3.70 -9.31 0.97
N SER A 29 4.21 -8.21 1.52
CA SER A 29 5.09 -8.21 2.70
C SER A 29 4.85 -6.94 3.52
N LEU A 30 5.07 -7.04 4.83
CA LEU A 30 5.00 -5.93 5.76
C LEU A 30 5.98 -6.21 6.91
N ASP A 31 6.80 -5.23 7.21
CA ASP A 31 7.59 -5.08 8.44
C ASP A 31 7.45 -3.62 8.86
N ALA A 32 6.92 -3.39 10.05
CA ALA A 32 6.62 -2.04 10.51
C ALA A 32 6.72 -1.92 12.04
N THR A 33 6.52 -0.70 12.53
CA THR A 33 6.36 -0.43 13.96
C THR A 33 5.03 0.25 14.20
N PRO A 34 4.28 -0.16 15.25
CA PRO A 34 3.01 0.46 15.57
C PRO A 34 3.20 1.87 16.16
N GLU A 35 2.21 2.72 15.97
CA GLU A 35 2.12 4.02 16.63
C GLU A 35 1.90 3.85 18.14
N ALA A 36 2.52 4.73 18.92
CA ALA A 36 2.48 4.64 20.37
C ALA A 36 1.04 4.77 20.88
N GLY A 37 0.63 3.82 21.73
CA GLY A 37 -0.72 3.80 22.31
C GLY A 37 -1.80 3.20 21.41
N THR A 38 -1.42 2.54 20.31
CA THR A 38 -2.33 1.72 19.52
C THR A 38 -2.31 0.26 19.98
N ASP A 39 -3.46 -0.42 19.89
CA ASP A 39 -3.62 -1.84 20.26
C ASP A 39 -3.53 -2.78 19.04
N ILE A 40 -2.85 -2.36 17.97
CA ILE A 40 -2.71 -3.19 16.77
C ILE A 40 -1.78 -4.38 17.05
N ASP A 41 -2.28 -5.60 16.80
CA ASP A 41 -1.43 -6.80 16.79
C ASP A 41 -0.71 -6.91 15.45
N LEU A 42 0.39 -6.16 15.34
CA LEU A 42 1.17 -6.10 14.10
C LEU A 42 1.81 -7.46 13.77
N LEU A 43 2.27 -8.21 14.77
CA LEU A 43 2.87 -9.53 14.56
C LEU A 43 1.85 -10.53 13.97
N ASP A 44 0.60 -10.51 14.44
CA ASP A 44 -0.45 -11.33 13.81
C ASP A 44 -0.72 -10.89 12.37
N LEU A 45 -0.76 -9.58 12.10
CA LEU A 45 -0.95 -9.07 10.74
C LEU A 45 0.20 -9.49 9.81
N GLU A 46 1.45 -9.32 10.21
CA GLU A 46 2.64 -9.72 9.45
C GLU A 46 2.62 -11.22 9.15
N ARG A 47 2.25 -12.04 10.16
CA ARG A 47 2.06 -13.49 9.98
C ARG A 47 0.99 -13.79 8.93
N ARG A 48 -0.17 -13.13 9.01
CA ARG A 48 -1.27 -13.30 8.04
C ARG A 48 -0.89 -12.84 6.63
N VAL A 49 -0.08 -11.79 6.51
CA VAL A 49 0.50 -11.33 5.25
C VAL A 49 1.40 -12.41 4.66
N SER A 50 2.32 -12.95 5.47
CA SER A 50 3.23 -14.03 5.05
C SER A 50 2.50 -15.31 4.65
N GLU A 51 1.36 -15.63 5.27
CA GLU A 51 0.56 -16.84 5.01
C GLU A 51 -0.41 -16.70 3.82
N ALA A 52 -0.71 -15.48 3.36
CA ALA A 52 -1.76 -15.22 2.38
C ALA A 52 -1.50 -15.81 0.98
N GLY A 53 -0.24 -16.15 0.66
CA GLY A 53 0.16 -16.62 -0.66
C GLY A 53 -0.09 -15.58 -1.77
N ALA A 54 0.05 -15.96 -3.04
CA ALA A 54 -0.26 -15.07 -4.16
C ALA A 54 -1.79 -14.87 -4.30
N PRO A 55 -2.28 -13.63 -4.53
CA PRO A 55 -1.54 -12.40 -4.84
C PRO A 55 -1.18 -11.52 -3.62
N GLY A 56 -1.41 -12.00 -2.39
CA GLY A 56 -1.15 -11.30 -1.14
C GLY A 56 -2.41 -11.13 -0.28
N TYR A 57 -2.21 -10.65 0.94
CA TYR A 57 -3.27 -10.41 1.91
C TYR A 57 -4.17 -9.26 1.45
N ARG A 58 -5.47 -9.55 1.32
CA ARG A 58 -6.46 -8.59 0.81
C ARG A 58 -6.77 -7.52 1.85
N MET A 59 -6.72 -6.26 1.43
CA MET A 59 -7.27 -5.12 2.18
C MET A 59 -8.14 -4.25 1.29
N THR A 60 -9.17 -3.67 1.90
CA THR A 60 -9.89 -2.56 1.27
C THR A 60 -9.03 -1.29 1.34
N ALA A 61 -9.37 -0.28 0.53
CA ALA A 61 -8.68 1.01 0.60
C ALA A 61 -8.84 1.69 1.97
N ASP A 62 -9.99 1.52 2.61
CA ASP A 62 -10.24 2.11 3.93
C ASP A 62 -9.51 1.36 5.03
N ASP A 63 -9.46 0.02 4.98
CA ASP A 63 -8.66 -0.79 5.91
C ASP A 63 -7.18 -0.47 5.79
N LEU A 64 -6.67 -0.31 4.56
CA LEU A 64 -5.26 0.02 4.34
C LEU A 64 -4.91 1.42 4.85
N ARG A 65 -5.80 2.42 4.67
CA ARG A 65 -5.62 3.75 5.26
C ARG A 65 -5.71 3.74 6.78
N ASN A 66 -6.62 2.95 7.34
CA ASN A 66 -6.72 2.78 8.78
C ASN A 66 -5.45 2.14 9.34
N LEU A 67 -4.96 1.08 8.71
CA LEU A 67 -3.65 0.48 9.02
C LEU A 67 -2.55 1.54 8.98
N ALA A 68 -2.48 2.33 7.90
CA ALA A 68 -1.45 3.35 7.73
C ALA A 68 -1.39 4.38 8.88
N ARG A 69 -2.53 4.70 9.50
CA ARG A 69 -2.60 5.59 10.67
C ARG A 69 -2.23 4.93 12.00
N LEU A 70 -2.24 3.61 12.04
CA LEU A 70 -1.84 2.81 13.21
C LEU A 70 -0.34 2.48 13.19
N LEU A 71 0.36 2.77 12.10
CA LEU A 71 1.79 2.53 11.94
C LEU A 71 2.56 3.83 12.16
N TYR A 72 3.56 3.76 13.03
CA TYR A 72 4.54 4.85 13.19
C TYR A 72 5.49 4.87 12.00
N GLN A 73 6.09 3.72 11.68
CA GLN A 73 7.12 3.59 10.64
C GLN A 73 6.94 2.26 9.90
N VAL A 74 7.00 2.30 8.57
CA VAL A 74 7.16 1.10 7.75
C VAL A 74 8.65 0.90 7.49
N ILE A 75 9.15 -0.30 7.81
CA ILE A 75 10.55 -0.69 7.63
C ILE A 75 10.71 -1.25 6.22
N ASP A 76 10.00 -2.34 5.93
CA ASP A 76 9.93 -2.95 4.62
C ASP A 76 8.48 -3.25 4.26
N CYS A 77 8.09 -3.07 3.00
CA CYS A 77 6.81 -3.57 2.52
C CYS A 77 6.79 -3.75 1.00
N ASP A 78 5.91 -4.63 0.53
CA ASP A 78 5.45 -4.71 -0.86
C ASP A 78 3.92 -4.69 -0.83
N ILE A 79 3.34 -3.59 -1.31
CA ILE A 79 1.90 -3.39 -1.39
C ILE A 79 1.53 -3.14 -2.86
N ALA A 80 0.61 -3.95 -3.36
CA ALA A 80 0.14 -3.90 -4.73
C ALA A 80 -1.33 -3.50 -4.81
N GLY A 81 -1.63 -2.54 -5.67
CA GLY A 81 -2.99 -2.16 -6.04
C GLY A 81 -3.36 -2.73 -7.40
N TYR A 82 -4.48 -3.43 -7.46
CA TYR A 82 -4.99 -4.06 -8.65
C TYR A 82 -6.31 -3.42 -9.09
N SER A 83 -6.51 -3.32 -10.40
CA SER A 83 -7.83 -3.07 -10.96
C SER A 83 -8.60 -4.40 -11.10
N ARG A 84 -9.89 -4.30 -11.41
CA ARG A 84 -10.70 -5.45 -11.83
C ARG A 84 -11.05 -5.31 -13.30
N ASP A 85 -11.01 -6.43 -14.01
CA ASP A 85 -11.40 -6.46 -15.41
C ASP A 85 -12.93 -6.40 -15.59
N THR A 86 -13.38 -6.56 -16.84
CA THR A 86 -14.82 -6.50 -17.18
C THR A 86 -15.63 -7.69 -16.70
N THR A 87 -14.99 -8.82 -16.35
CA THR A 87 -15.64 -9.97 -15.71
C THR A 87 -15.67 -9.81 -14.18
N GLY A 88 -14.96 -8.82 -13.66
CA GLY A 88 -14.86 -8.52 -12.25
C GLY A 88 -13.74 -9.30 -11.58
N ASP A 89 -12.86 -9.97 -12.31
CA ASP A 89 -11.69 -10.66 -11.79
C ASP A 89 -10.54 -9.67 -11.56
N LEU A 90 -9.60 -10.04 -10.67
CA LEU A 90 -8.38 -9.24 -10.53
C LEU A 90 -7.54 -9.40 -11.78
N GLU A 91 -6.99 -8.29 -12.25
CA GLU A 91 -5.99 -8.36 -13.30
C GLU A 91 -4.71 -9.01 -12.80
N ASP A 92 -3.98 -9.67 -13.71
CA ASP A 92 -2.76 -10.40 -13.38
C ASP A 92 -1.64 -9.46 -12.90
N GLU A 93 -1.62 -8.23 -13.40
CA GLU A 93 -0.59 -7.23 -13.11
C GLU A 93 -1.14 -6.08 -12.24
N PRO A 94 -0.36 -5.61 -11.24
CA PRO A 94 -0.76 -4.47 -10.43
C PRO A 94 -0.68 -3.17 -11.23
N ILE A 95 -1.67 -2.30 -11.05
CA ILE A 95 -1.66 -0.95 -11.65
C ILE A 95 -0.82 0.04 -10.84
N VAL A 96 -0.58 -0.28 -9.56
CA VAL A 96 0.31 0.47 -8.67
C VAL A 96 1.05 -0.48 -7.73
N THR A 97 2.33 -0.24 -7.50
CA THR A 97 3.14 -0.95 -6.49
C THR A 97 3.82 0.05 -5.58
N LEU A 98 3.76 -0.21 -4.28
CA LEU A 98 4.40 0.57 -3.23
C LEU A 98 5.41 -0.34 -2.53
N GLU A 99 6.68 0.05 -2.59
CA GLU A 99 7.75 -0.67 -1.93
C GLU A 99 8.44 0.27 -0.93
N ALA A 100 8.65 -0.21 0.29
CA ALA A 100 9.53 0.43 1.27
C ALA A 100 10.73 -0.47 1.51
N PHE A 101 11.91 0.13 1.71
CA PHE A 101 13.14 -0.62 1.97
C PHE A 101 13.98 0.04 3.09
N ASP A 102 14.33 -0.74 4.11
CA ASP A 102 15.18 -0.36 5.26
C ASP A 102 14.72 0.95 5.95
N SER A 103 13.43 1.29 5.87
CA SER A 103 12.88 2.59 6.28
C SER A 103 13.52 3.82 5.61
N THR A 104 14.29 3.66 4.55
CA THR A 104 15.05 4.77 3.94
C THR A 104 14.33 5.36 2.75
N ASP A 105 13.75 4.51 1.92
CA ASP A 105 13.19 4.87 0.63
C ASP A 105 11.76 4.33 0.44
N TRP A 106 10.99 5.06 -0.37
CA TRP A 106 9.72 4.59 -0.93
C TRP A 106 9.82 4.56 -2.46
N ASN A 107 9.51 3.42 -3.07
CA ASN A 107 9.38 3.27 -4.51
C ASN A 107 7.90 3.12 -4.86
N ILE A 108 7.38 4.07 -5.64
CA ILE A 108 6.00 4.06 -6.12
C ILE A 108 6.07 3.88 -7.63
N ARG A 109 5.55 2.75 -8.14
CA ARG A 109 5.47 2.50 -9.58
C ARG A 109 4.02 2.47 -10.01
N TYR A 110 3.72 3.13 -11.12
CA TYR A 110 2.44 3.08 -11.80
C TYR A 110 2.61 2.35 -13.12
N ALA A 111 1.69 1.46 -13.46
CA ALA A 111 1.64 0.89 -14.79
C ALA A 111 1.28 2.03 -15.79
N PRO A 112 2.17 2.38 -16.72
CA PRO A 112 2.08 3.61 -17.53
C PRO A 112 0.87 3.66 -18.48
N ASP A 113 0.25 2.52 -18.79
CA ASP A 113 -0.78 2.42 -19.82
C ASP A 113 -2.22 2.36 -19.27
N ARG A 114 -2.42 2.54 -17.95
CA ARG A 114 -3.76 2.47 -17.32
C ARG A 114 -4.18 3.74 -16.59
N VAL A 115 -3.30 4.73 -16.52
CA VAL A 115 -3.64 6.07 -16.01
C VAL A 115 -4.06 6.95 -17.18
N THR A 116 -5.36 6.99 -17.49
CA THR A 116 -5.88 8.04 -18.38
C THR A 116 -5.78 9.38 -17.64
N LEU A 117 -4.72 10.13 -17.92
CA LEU A 117 -4.60 11.53 -17.49
C LEU A 117 -5.53 12.39 -18.35
N SER A 118 -6.78 12.59 -17.90
CA SER A 118 -7.60 13.71 -18.35
C SER A 118 -7.16 14.95 -17.56
N LEU A 119 -6.36 15.80 -18.17
CA LEU A 119 -6.11 17.15 -17.68
C LEU A 119 -6.99 18.10 -18.49
N ASP A 120 -8.09 18.55 -17.89
CA ASP A 120 -8.74 19.79 -18.34
C ASP A 120 -7.91 20.95 -17.78
N ILE A 121 -7.33 21.75 -18.68
CA ILE A 121 -6.72 23.06 -18.40
C ILE A 121 -7.76 24.13 -18.69
#